data_AF-A0A150GYG4-F1
#
_entry.id   AF-A0A150GYG4-F1
#
_cell.length_a   1.000
_cell.length_b   1.000
_cell.length_c   1.000
_cell.angle_alpha   90.00
_cell.angle_beta   90.00
_cell.angle_gamma   90.00
#
_symmetry.space_group_name_H-M   'P 1'
#
loop_
_entity.id
_entity.type
_entity.pdbx_description
1 polymer ?
#
loop_
_entity_poly.entity_id
_entity_poly.type
_entity_poly.pdbx_seq_one_letter_code
_entity_poly.pdbx_strand_id
1 'polypeptide(L)'
;MPPPSATPKVHSSAVAVVPPAAVWSRIQALRCLRDKSFVRWPPHINILYPFYPDGDPQLARSAPSSRSGAAHRRNGGSDAAAGAGGSGSDPDAVFLRLAIRVGRALSRVAPFRVRLERLRTFRHSARSYTLWAEPELVQPPQAPVPAGPAASSPTAAAAAGPGPLGASGLQLVHASLMSEFPDCTDLSDDPGRGITAFAPHLSLGQLRVGAA
;
A
#
# COMPACT_ATOMS: atom_id res chain seq x y z
N MET A 1 -22.27 -15.60 -17.83
CA MET A 1 -22.15 -15.16 -16.44
C MET A 1 -21.58 -13.76 -16.47
N PRO A 2 -22.28 -12.72 -15.98
CA PRO A 2 -21.68 -11.40 -15.85
C PRO A 2 -20.47 -11.51 -14.90
N PRO A 3 -19.40 -10.71 -15.10
CA PRO A 3 -18.30 -10.67 -14.14
C PRO A 3 -18.84 -10.34 -12.75
N PRO A 4 -18.25 -10.88 -11.66
CA PRO A 4 -18.63 -10.48 -10.32
C PRO A 4 -18.56 -8.96 -10.23
N SER A 5 -19.64 -8.32 -9.78
CA SER A 5 -19.67 -6.87 -9.60
C SER A 5 -18.53 -6.46 -8.69
N ALA A 6 -17.68 -5.54 -9.15
CA ALA A 6 -16.53 -5.06 -8.39
C ALA A 6 -16.99 -4.56 -7.01
N THR A 7 -16.28 -4.96 -5.97
CA THR A 7 -16.60 -4.52 -4.60
C THR A 7 -16.53 -3.00 -4.52
N PRO A 8 -17.55 -2.30 -3.95
CA PRO A 8 -17.53 -0.85 -3.84
C PRO A 8 -16.38 -0.36 -2.94
N LYS A 9 -15.68 0.69 -3.39
CA LYS A 9 -14.62 1.39 -2.65
C LYS A 9 -15.11 2.77 -2.21
N VAL A 10 -14.57 3.29 -1.12
CA VAL A 10 -14.90 4.59 -0.54
C VAL A 10 -13.67 5.47 -0.36
N HIS A 11 -13.84 6.78 -0.50
CA HIS A 11 -12.78 7.77 -0.25
C HIS A 11 -12.55 8.03 1.25
N SER A 12 -13.20 7.28 2.14
CA SER A 12 -13.04 7.31 3.60
C SER A 12 -12.17 6.23 4.19
N SER A 13 -11.59 5.39 3.36
CA SER A 13 -10.62 4.39 3.77
C SER A 13 -9.47 4.31 2.78
N ALA A 14 -8.32 3.85 3.27
CA ALA A 14 -7.11 3.66 2.51
C ALA A 14 -6.23 2.60 3.19
N VAL A 15 -5.36 1.95 2.41
CA VAL A 15 -4.14 1.32 2.94
C VAL A 15 -2.98 2.25 2.63
N ALA A 16 -2.29 2.71 3.67
CA ALA A 16 -1.25 3.74 3.54
C ALA A 16 -0.04 3.46 4.43
N VAL A 17 1.12 3.98 4.01
CA VAL A 17 2.32 4.07 4.85
C VAL A 17 2.30 5.41 5.56
N VAL A 18 2.38 5.39 6.89
CA VAL A 18 2.40 6.57 7.74
C VAL A 18 3.81 6.75 8.30
N PRO A 19 4.46 7.92 8.12
CA PRO A 19 5.79 8.14 8.67
C PRO A 19 5.74 8.19 10.21
N PRO A 20 6.87 8.03 10.92
CA PRO A 20 6.90 8.13 12.38
C PRO A 20 6.38 9.49 12.88
N ALA A 21 5.62 9.49 13.98
CA ALA A 21 5.02 10.70 14.56
C ALA A 21 6.04 11.82 14.85
N ALA A 22 7.29 11.45 15.16
CA ALA A 22 8.38 12.39 15.43
C ALA A 22 8.69 13.36 14.28
N VAL A 23 8.34 13.02 13.03
CA VAL A 23 8.55 13.91 11.88
C VAL A 23 7.27 14.65 11.44
N TRP A 24 6.12 14.37 12.08
CA TRP A 24 4.84 14.90 11.62
C TRP A 24 4.77 16.41 11.70
N SER A 25 5.24 17.04 12.77
CA SER A 25 5.13 18.50 12.93
C SER A 25 5.74 19.26 11.75
N ARG A 26 6.89 18.78 11.23
CA ARG A 26 7.56 19.39 10.07
C ARG A 26 6.76 19.21 8.78
N ILE A 27 6.22 18.01 8.55
CA ILE A 27 5.41 17.71 7.37
C ILE A 27 4.06 18.45 7.43
N GLN A 28 3.44 18.47 8.60
CA GLN A 28 2.14 19.09 8.86
C GLN A 28 2.20 20.61 8.76
N ALA A 29 3.34 21.25 9.09
CA ALA A 29 3.54 22.68 8.86
C ALA A 29 3.45 23.06 7.37
N LEU A 30 3.79 22.15 6.46
CA LEU A 30 3.61 22.36 5.02
C LEU A 30 2.16 22.07 4.60
N ARG A 31 1.59 20.96 5.09
CA ARG A 31 0.23 20.51 4.74
C ARG A 31 -0.87 21.47 5.21
N CYS A 32 -0.73 22.10 6.37
CA CYS A 32 -1.80 22.89 7.00
C CYS A 32 -2.29 24.07 6.13
N LEU A 33 -1.45 24.58 5.23
CA LEU A 33 -1.81 25.73 4.41
C LEU A 33 -2.68 25.35 3.20
N ARG A 34 -2.48 24.16 2.63
CA ARG A 34 -2.93 23.85 1.26
C ARG A 34 -3.36 22.40 1.02
N ASP A 35 -3.32 21.52 2.03
CA ASP A 35 -3.82 20.15 1.90
C ASP A 35 -5.23 20.02 2.50
N LYS A 36 -6.24 19.80 1.64
CA LYS A 36 -7.63 19.54 2.08
C LYS A 36 -7.76 18.32 3.00
N SER A 37 -6.80 17.41 2.95
CA SER A 37 -6.77 16.19 3.75
C SER A 37 -6.08 16.40 5.11
N PHE A 38 -5.54 17.60 5.37
CA PHE A 38 -4.75 17.91 6.57
C PHE A 38 -5.47 17.55 7.88
N VAL A 39 -6.72 17.98 8.02
CA VAL A 39 -7.54 17.77 9.23
C VAL A 39 -7.95 16.30 9.39
N ARG A 40 -8.15 15.62 8.25
CA ARG A 40 -8.76 14.29 8.21
C ARG A 40 -7.74 13.16 8.37
N TRP A 41 -6.57 13.32 7.77
CA TRP A 41 -5.59 12.24 7.65
C TRP A 41 -4.21 12.70 8.16
N PRO A 42 -3.49 11.83 8.90
CA PRO A 42 -2.08 12.07 9.22
C PRO A 42 -1.26 12.16 7.93
N PRO A 43 0.00 12.62 7.97
CA PRO A 43 0.87 12.51 6.81
C PRO A 43 0.94 11.06 6.35
N HIS A 44 0.82 10.81 5.05
CA HIS A 44 0.74 9.44 4.54
C HIS A 44 1.17 9.35 3.08
N ILE A 45 1.56 8.14 2.68
CA ILE A 45 1.73 7.72 1.29
C ILE A 45 0.65 6.67 1.04
N ASN A 46 -0.29 6.97 0.16
CA ASN A 46 -1.31 5.98 -0.21
C ASN A 46 -0.67 4.83 -0.97
N ILE A 47 -1.02 3.61 -0.58
CA ILE A 47 -0.69 2.40 -1.33
C ILE A 47 -1.92 1.91 -2.08
N LEU A 48 -3.07 1.81 -1.40
CA LEU A 48 -4.39 1.52 -1.99
C LEU A 48 -5.38 2.64 -1.61
N TYR A 49 -5.94 3.35 -2.60
CA TYR A 49 -6.95 4.38 -2.38
C TYR A 49 -7.73 4.70 -3.66
N PRO A 50 -9.08 4.82 -3.62
CA PRO A 50 -9.95 4.50 -2.49
C PRO A 50 -9.87 3.02 -2.06
N PHE A 51 -10.31 2.70 -0.85
CA PHE A 51 -10.29 1.34 -0.33
C PHE A 51 -11.68 0.89 0.13
N TYR A 52 -11.79 -0.30 0.68
CA TYR A 52 -13.06 -0.87 1.10
C TYR A 52 -13.69 -0.15 2.30
N PRO A 53 -15.04 -0.03 2.38
CA PRO A 53 -15.71 0.55 3.52
C PRO A 53 -15.55 -0.32 4.76
N ASP A 54 -15.56 0.32 5.92
CA ASP A 54 -15.64 -0.38 7.18
C ASP A 54 -17.09 -0.79 7.46
N GLY A 55 -17.34 -2.08 7.69
CA GLY A 55 -18.69 -2.59 7.95
C GLY A 55 -19.39 -3.35 6.83
N ASP A 56 -18.73 -3.65 5.70
CA ASP A 56 -19.26 -4.64 4.74
C ASP A 56 -18.87 -6.08 5.18
N PRO A 57 -19.82 -6.91 5.62
CA PRO A 57 -19.50 -8.26 6.10
C PRO A 57 -19.07 -9.21 4.98
N GLN A 58 -19.37 -8.90 3.71
CA GLN A 58 -18.95 -9.73 2.57
C GLN A 58 -17.44 -9.64 2.38
N LEU A 59 -16.86 -8.45 2.57
CA LEU A 59 -15.43 -8.20 2.51
C LEU A 59 -14.62 -8.96 3.57
N ALA A 60 -15.25 -9.18 4.73
CA ALA A 60 -14.70 -10.01 5.80
C ALA A 60 -14.69 -11.52 5.47
N ARG A 61 -15.58 -11.98 4.58
CA ARG A 61 -15.79 -13.40 4.27
C ARG A 61 -15.07 -13.86 3.01
N SER A 62 -14.78 -12.95 2.09
CA SER A 62 -14.03 -13.26 0.86
C SER A 62 -12.64 -13.79 1.23
N ALA A 63 -12.46 -15.10 1.09
CA ALA A 63 -11.16 -15.76 1.26
C ALA A 63 -10.13 -15.15 0.28
N PRO A 64 -8.83 -15.16 0.61
CA PRO A 64 -7.80 -14.79 -0.35
C PRO A 64 -7.99 -15.62 -1.62
N SER A 65 -7.87 -14.97 -2.78
CA SER A 65 -7.98 -15.60 -4.08
C SER A 65 -6.90 -16.65 -4.23
N SER A 66 -7.13 -17.87 -3.74
CA SER A 66 -6.24 -18.99 -3.98
C SER A 66 -6.23 -19.23 -5.48
N ARG A 67 -5.10 -18.97 -6.14
CA ARG A 67 -4.83 -19.50 -7.47
C ARG A 67 -5.17 -20.99 -7.44
N SER A 68 -6.17 -21.39 -8.21
CA SER A 68 -6.60 -22.78 -8.36
C SER A 68 -5.46 -23.62 -8.96
N GLY A 69 -4.65 -24.23 -8.10
CA GLY A 69 -3.89 -25.42 -8.40
C GLY A 69 -4.77 -26.63 -8.12
N ALA A 70 -5.01 -27.44 -9.15
CA ALA A 70 -5.90 -28.60 -9.09
C ALA A 70 -5.41 -29.70 -8.12
N ALA A 71 -6.39 -30.51 -7.70
CA ALA A 71 -6.32 -31.85 -7.11
C ALA A 71 -6.05 -31.95 -5.60
N HIS A 72 -7.07 -32.33 -4.81
CA HIS A 72 -7.34 -33.74 -4.48
C HIS A 72 -8.60 -33.83 -3.61
N ARG A 73 -9.71 -34.34 -4.17
CA ARG A 73 -10.92 -34.68 -3.41
C ARG A 73 -10.62 -35.90 -2.52
N ARG A 74 -10.82 -35.76 -1.20
CA ARG A 74 -11.21 -36.87 -0.33
C ARG A 74 -12.33 -36.43 0.62
N ASN A 75 -13.24 -37.37 0.84
CA ASN A 75 -14.57 -37.22 1.44
C ASN A 75 -14.56 -37.73 2.90
N GLY A 76 -15.54 -37.27 3.69
CA GLY A 76 -15.83 -37.72 5.06
C GLY A 76 -15.45 -36.68 6.11
N GLY A 77 -16.26 -36.30 7.09
CA GLY A 77 -17.55 -36.76 7.57
C GLY A 77 -18.02 -35.76 8.66
N SER A 78 -19.25 -35.97 9.11
CA SER A 78 -20.05 -35.17 10.04
C SER A 78 -19.37 -34.77 11.37
N ASP A 79 -19.69 -33.59 11.92
CA ASP A 79 -20.57 -33.47 13.10
C ASP A 79 -20.66 -32.03 13.66
N ALA A 80 -21.85 -31.76 14.20
CA ALA A 80 -22.17 -30.93 15.35
C ALA A 80 -22.04 -29.38 15.33
N ALA A 81 -23.22 -28.77 15.48
CA ALA A 81 -23.60 -27.78 16.50
C ALA A 81 -22.84 -26.44 16.61
N ALA A 82 -23.61 -25.34 16.51
CA ALA A 82 -24.00 -24.50 17.66
C ALA A 82 -24.40 -23.10 17.16
N GLY A 83 -25.51 -22.59 17.70
CA GLY A 83 -26.00 -21.25 17.43
C GLY A 83 -25.26 -20.16 18.18
N ALA A 84 -25.30 -18.96 17.61
CA ALA A 84 -25.33 -17.63 18.24
C ALA A 84 -25.44 -16.63 17.06
N GLY A 85 -26.46 -15.78 16.94
CA GLY A 85 -26.87 -14.83 17.96
C GLY A 85 -25.91 -13.64 17.94
N GLY A 86 -26.07 -12.72 16.98
CA GLY A 86 -25.19 -11.56 16.83
C GLY A 86 -25.47 -10.75 15.55
N SER A 87 -26.68 -10.20 15.43
CA SER A 87 -27.03 -9.23 14.39
C SER A 87 -26.44 -7.87 14.75
N GLY A 88 -25.21 -7.64 14.32
CA GLY A 88 -24.52 -6.35 14.39
C GLY A 88 -23.11 -6.56 13.91
N SER A 89 -22.84 -6.27 12.63
CA SER A 89 -21.48 -6.32 12.10
C SER A 89 -20.67 -5.22 12.77
N ASP A 90 -19.90 -5.59 13.79
CA ASP A 90 -18.86 -4.73 14.36
C ASP A 90 -17.97 -4.22 13.21
N PRO A 91 -18.02 -2.93 12.86
CA PRO A 91 -17.22 -2.38 11.78
C PRO A 91 -15.74 -2.66 12.03
N ASP A 92 -15.26 -2.50 13.27
CA ASP A 92 -13.87 -2.78 13.62
C ASP A 92 -13.46 -4.23 13.29
N ALA A 93 -14.41 -5.17 13.29
CA ALA A 93 -14.14 -6.57 12.91
C ALA A 93 -13.86 -6.74 11.40
N VAL A 94 -14.40 -5.88 10.52
CA VAL A 94 -14.09 -5.91 9.08
C VAL A 94 -12.68 -5.41 8.85
N PHE A 95 -12.34 -4.21 9.32
CA PHE A 95 -10.97 -3.68 9.18
C PHE A 95 -9.92 -4.53 9.88
N LEU A 96 -10.22 -5.12 11.04
CA LEU A 96 -9.31 -6.07 11.68
C LEU A 96 -9.00 -7.27 10.77
N ARG A 97 -10.02 -7.82 10.08
CA ARG A 97 -9.83 -8.92 9.12
C ARG A 97 -9.06 -8.49 7.87
N LEU A 98 -9.34 -7.29 7.35
CA LEU A 98 -8.57 -6.73 6.24
C LEU A 98 -7.10 -6.46 6.65
N ALA A 99 -6.86 -5.99 7.86
CA ALA A 99 -5.52 -5.79 8.42
C ALA A 99 -4.75 -7.11 8.55
N ILE A 100 -5.41 -8.20 8.93
CA ILE A 100 -4.80 -9.55 8.93
C ILE A 100 -4.38 -9.96 7.50
N ARG A 101 -5.22 -9.70 6.48
CA ARG A 101 -4.88 -9.96 5.08
C ARG A 101 -3.69 -9.11 4.61
N VAL A 102 -3.69 -7.82 4.93
CA VAL A 102 -2.55 -6.91 4.70
C VAL A 102 -1.29 -7.47 5.36
N GLY A 103 -1.35 -7.84 6.64
CA GLY A 103 -0.20 -8.40 7.36
C GLY A 103 0.36 -9.68 6.73
N ARG A 104 -0.52 -10.57 6.24
CA ARG A 104 -0.11 -11.78 5.49
C ARG A 104 0.60 -11.43 4.19
N ALA A 105 0.05 -10.51 3.40
CA ALA A 105 0.69 -10.05 2.16
C ALA A 105 2.08 -9.45 2.45
N LEU A 106 2.19 -8.63 3.49
CA LEU A 106 3.43 -7.94 3.82
C LEU A 106 4.46 -8.81 4.57
N SER A 107 4.09 -10.00 5.04
CA SER A 107 4.99 -10.91 5.76
C SER A 107 6.27 -11.29 4.99
N ARG A 108 6.23 -11.18 3.66
CA ARG A 108 7.36 -11.48 2.76
C ARG A 108 8.13 -10.24 2.31
N VAL A 109 7.71 -9.04 2.72
CA VAL A 109 8.37 -7.79 2.35
C VAL A 109 9.33 -7.40 3.48
N ALA A 110 10.63 -7.42 3.20
CA ALA A 110 11.64 -7.00 4.17
C ALA A 110 11.47 -5.50 4.51
N PRO A 111 11.73 -5.07 5.76
CA PRO A 111 11.75 -3.65 6.10
C PRO A 111 12.77 -2.89 5.27
N PHE A 112 12.43 -1.65 4.90
CA PHE A 112 13.29 -0.76 4.14
C PHE A 112 13.19 0.67 4.68
N ARG A 113 14.18 1.50 4.33
CA ARG A 113 14.18 2.93 4.67
C ARG A 113 13.89 3.76 3.44
N VAL A 114 13.03 4.74 3.61
CA VAL A 114 12.77 5.78 2.61
C VAL A 114 13.21 7.13 3.13
N ARG A 115 13.62 7.99 2.21
CA ARG A 115 14.01 9.38 2.46
C ARG A 115 13.10 10.30 1.66
N LEU A 116 12.68 11.39 2.29
CA LEU A 116 11.73 12.37 1.74
C LEU A 116 12.41 13.73 1.56
N GLU A 117 13.52 13.75 0.82
CA GLU A 117 14.32 14.97 0.61
C GLU A 117 13.96 15.70 -0.68
N ARG A 118 13.57 14.99 -1.74
CA ARG A 118 13.25 15.60 -3.02
C ARG A 118 11.78 16.01 -3.07
N LEU A 119 11.54 17.28 -3.34
CA LEU A 119 10.21 17.82 -3.61
C LEU A 119 9.93 17.80 -5.10
N ARG A 120 8.70 17.45 -5.47
CA ARG A 120 8.22 17.43 -6.84
C ARG A 120 6.81 17.98 -6.93
N THR A 121 6.36 18.20 -8.16
CA THR A 121 5.00 18.65 -8.44
C THR A 121 4.35 17.83 -9.54
N PHE A 122 3.05 17.60 -9.44
CA PHE A 122 2.24 17.22 -10.59
C PHE A 122 1.10 18.23 -10.79
N ARG A 123 0.75 18.45 -12.04
CA ARG A 123 -0.26 19.44 -12.43
C ARG A 123 -1.64 18.79 -12.39
N HIS A 124 -2.58 19.40 -11.68
CA HIS A 124 -3.99 19.00 -11.71
C HIS A 124 -4.79 19.78 -12.75
N SER A 125 -4.44 21.05 -12.96
CA SER A 125 -5.10 21.91 -13.93
C SER A 125 -4.18 23.05 -14.38
N ALA A 126 -4.64 23.88 -15.31
CA ALA A 126 -3.91 25.07 -15.74
C ALA A 126 -3.46 25.96 -14.57
N ARG A 127 -4.23 25.98 -13.47
CA ARG A 127 -4.00 26.85 -12.31
C ARG A 127 -3.67 26.13 -11.02
N SER A 128 -3.41 24.81 -11.03
CA SER A 128 -3.19 24.08 -9.78
C SER A 128 -2.21 22.92 -9.89
N TYR A 129 -1.37 22.80 -8.85
CA TYR A 129 -0.31 21.81 -8.73
C TYR A 129 -0.35 21.20 -7.33
N THR A 130 -0.07 19.91 -7.22
CA THR A 130 0.21 19.30 -5.92
C THR A 130 1.71 19.29 -5.70
N LEU A 131 2.16 19.84 -4.58
CA LEU A 131 3.52 19.68 -4.06
C LEU A 131 3.57 18.37 -3.27
N TRP A 132 4.60 17.57 -3.50
CA TRP A 132 4.78 16.29 -2.82
C TRP A 132 6.25 15.96 -2.58
N ALA A 133 6.52 15.14 -1.57
CA ALA A 133 7.84 14.60 -1.30
C ALA A 133 7.99 13.20 -1.91
N GLU A 134 9.06 13.01 -2.67
CA GLU A 134 9.40 11.74 -3.33
C GLU A 134 10.05 10.77 -2.33
N PRO A 135 9.48 9.56 -2.13
CA PRO A 135 10.10 8.55 -1.28
C PRO A 135 11.22 7.83 -2.03
N GLU A 136 12.45 8.23 -1.74
CA GLU A 136 13.65 7.59 -2.27
C GLU A 136 14.07 6.42 -1.39
N LEU A 137 14.41 5.29 -2.00
CA LEU A 137 15.01 4.17 -1.27
C LEU A 137 16.40 4.56 -0.76
N VAL A 138 16.63 4.39 0.53
CA VAL A 138 17.97 4.50 1.11
C VAL A 138 18.61 3.12 1.04
N GLN A 139 19.64 2.97 0.20
CA GLN A 139 20.48 1.79 0.26
C GLN A 139 21.15 1.73 1.65
N PRO A 140 21.27 0.55 2.28
CA PRO A 140 22.10 0.42 3.47
C PRO A 140 23.49 0.99 3.18
N PRO A 141 24.15 1.64 4.16
CA PRO A 141 25.54 2.03 3.99
C PRO A 141 26.32 0.77 3.57
N GLN A 142 26.95 0.80 2.40
CA GLN A 142 27.89 -0.26 2.03
C GLN A 142 29.02 -0.17 3.05
N ALA A 143 29.26 -1.25 3.79
CA ALA A 143 30.47 -1.34 4.61
C ALA A 143 31.68 -1.05 3.71
N PRO A 144 32.70 -0.33 4.18
CA PRO A 144 33.91 -0.13 3.39
C PRO A 144 34.44 -1.51 2.99
N VAL A 145 34.40 -1.78 1.69
CA VAL A 145 34.97 -3.01 1.13
C VAL A 145 36.46 -2.94 1.43
N PRO A 146 37.04 -3.83 2.25
CA PRO A 146 38.48 -3.83 2.42
C PRO A 146 39.11 -4.11 1.06
N ALA A 147 40.04 -3.24 0.65
CA ALA A 147 40.83 -3.44 -0.55
C ALA A 147 41.78 -4.64 -0.33
N GLY A 148 41.26 -5.85 -0.49
CA GLY A 148 42.03 -7.08 -0.56
C GLY A 148 42.39 -7.41 -2.01
N PRO A 149 43.53 -8.09 -2.26
CA PRO A 149 43.96 -8.39 -3.61
C PRO A 149 42.98 -9.37 -4.28
N ALA A 150 42.86 -9.23 -5.60
CA ALA A 150 41.85 -9.87 -6.42
C ALA A 150 41.74 -11.40 -6.28
N ALA A 151 40.50 -11.86 -6.45
CA ALA A 151 40.03 -13.20 -6.78
C ALA A 151 39.98 -14.26 -5.67
N SER A 152 38.75 -14.61 -5.27
CA SER A 152 38.19 -15.98 -5.35
C SER A 152 36.67 -15.93 -5.11
N SER A 153 35.93 -16.70 -5.91
CA SER A 153 34.47 -16.75 -6.08
C SER A 153 33.63 -16.79 -4.78
N PRO A 154 32.41 -16.20 -4.75
CA PRO A 154 31.51 -16.40 -3.62
C PRO A 154 30.75 -17.73 -3.76
N THR A 155 31.00 -18.64 -2.82
CA THR A 155 30.11 -19.76 -2.51
C THR A 155 28.92 -19.26 -1.68
N ALA A 156 27.80 -19.93 -1.88
CA ALA A 156 26.46 -19.52 -1.48
C ALA A 156 26.30 -19.28 0.04
N ALA A 157 26.03 -18.03 0.41
CA ALA A 157 25.25 -17.69 1.60
C ALA A 157 23.89 -17.15 1.13
N ALA A 158 22.82 -17.69 1.72
CA ALA A 158 21.44 -17.52 1.31
C ALA A 158 21.03 -16.04 1.17
N ALA A 159 21.08 -15.55 -0.06
CA ALA A 159 20.46 -14.31 -0.47
C ALA A 159 18.94 -14.53 -0.48
N ALA A 160 18.22 -13.82 0.40
CA ALA A 160 16.93 -13.29 0.01
C ALA A 160 17.20 -12.48 -1.27
N GLY A 161 16.84 -13.06 -2.41
CA GLY A 161 17.23 -12.55 -3.72
C GLY A 161 16.81 -11.08 -3.86
N PRO A 162 17.55 -10.27 -4.63
CA PRO A 162 17.10 -8.94 -4.97
C PRO A 162 15.73 -9.10 -5.64
N GLY A 163 14.69 -8.52 -5.04
CA GLY A 163 13.47 -8.21 -5.76
C GLY A 163 13.82 -7.47 -7.06
N PRO A 164 12.95 -7.50 -8.08
CA PRO A 164 13.25 -7.03 -9.42
C PRO A 164 14.07 -5.73 -9.39
N LEU A 165 15.27 -5.82 -9.97
CA LEU A 165 16.29 -4.77 -9.99
C LEU A 165 15.64 -3.41 -10.32
N GLY A 166 15.52 -2.54 -9.32
CA GLY A 166 15.00 -1.17 -9.48
C GLY A 166 13.67 -0.86 -8.78
N ALA A 167 12.96 -1.85 -8.23
CA ALA A 167 11.73 -1.58 -7.47
C ALA A 167 12.07 -1.02 -6.07
N SER A 168 11.63 0.20 -5.77
CA SER A 168 11.61 0.76 -4.42
C SER A 168 10.82 -0.14 -3.47
N GLY A 169 11.14 -0.12 -2.18
CA GLY A 169 10.41 -0.92 -1.18
C GLY A 169 8.90 -0.66 -1.19
N LEU A 170 8.47 0.57 -1.50
CA LEU A 170 7.05 0.90 -1.64
C LEU A 170 6.38 0.23 -2.83
N GLN A 171 7.10 0.02 -3.94
CA GLN A 171 6.59 -0.74 -5.08
C GLN A 171 6.44 -2.23 -4.74
N LEU A 172 7.34 -2.80 -3.92
CA LEU A 172 7.20 -4.17 -3.40
C LEU A 172 5.98 -4.31 -2.47
N VAL A 173 5.76 -3.32 -1.59
CA VAL A 173 4.56 -3.26 -0.74
C VAL A 173 3.30 -3.22 -1.61
N HIS A 174 3.24 -2.33 -2.61
CA HIS A 174 2.11 -2.23 -3.53
C HIS A 174 1.85 -3.53 -4.29
N ALA A 175 2.88 -4.11 -4.91
CA ALA A 175 2.75 -5.36 -5.65
C ALA A 175 2.26 -6.53 -4.78
N SER A 176 2.75 -6.60 -3.53
CA SER A 176 2.27 -7.61 -2.59
C SER A 176 0.79 -7.42 -2.23
N LEU A 177 0.37 -6.17 -1.97
CA LEU A 177 -1.03 -5.88 -1.66
C LEU A 177 -1.95 -6.09 -2.86
N MET A 178 -1.52 -5.80 -4.08
CA MET A 178 -2.28 -6.09 -5.31
C MET A 178 -2.59 -7.58 -5.48
N SER A 179 -1.73 -8.47 -5.00
CA SER A 179 -2.01 -9.90 -5.04
C SER A 179 -3.19 -10.31 -4.13
N GLU A 180 -3.43 -9.55 -3.06
CA GLU A 180 -4.56 -9.79 -2.14
C GLU A 180 -5.79 -8.92 -2.39
N PHE A 181 -5.61 -7.78 -3.06
CA PHE A 181 -6.65 -6.79 -3.33
C PHE A 181 -6.65 -6.41 -4.82
N PRO A 182 -6.95 -7.36 -5.73
CA PRO A 182 -6.79 -7.16 -7.18
C PRO A 182 -7.73 -6.10 -7.77
N ASP A 183 -8.82 -5.75 -7.07
CA ASP A 183 -9.78 -4.73 -7.52
C ASP A 183 -9.39 -3.30 -7.11
N CYS A 184 -8.32 -3.12 -6.32
CA CYS A 184 -7.89 -1.83 -5.77
C CYS A 184 -6.84 -1.12 -6.64
N THR A 185 -7.06 -1.08 -7.96
CA THR A 185 -6.07 -0.63 -8.94
C THR A 185 -6.00 0.89 -9.16
N ASP A 186 -6.80 1.70 -8.45
CA ASP A 186 -7.04 3.12 -8.74
C ASP A 186 -5.79 4.03 -8.66
N LEU A 187 -4.70 3.53 -8.08
CA LEU A 187 -3.40 4.20 -7.99
C LEU A 187 -2.33 3.61 -8.91
N SER A 188 -2.63 2.54 -9.65
CA SER A 188 -1.68 1.86 -10.53
C SER A 188 -2.19 1.68 -11.96
N ASP A 189 -3.51 1.63 -12.15
CA ASP A 189 -4.18 1.45 -13.43
C ASP A 189 -5.55 2.13 -13.39
N ASP A 190 -5.58 3.39 -13.85
CA ASP A 190 -6.79 4.19 -14.02
C ASP A 190 -6.63 5.08 -15.27
N PRO A 191 -7.00 4.58 -16.46
CA PRO A 191 -6.90 5.32 -17.71
C PRO A 191 -7.71 6.62 -17.71
N GLY A 192 -8.83 6.67 -16.98
CA GLY A 192 -9.67 7.88 -16.86
C GLY A 192 -8.95 9.03 -16.15
N ARG A 193 -7.96 8.71 -15.32
CA ARG A 193 -7.07 9.67 -14.64
C ARG A 193 -5.67 9.72 -15.24
N GLY A 194 -5.41 8.99 -16.32
CA GLY A 194 -4.08 8.90 -16.96
C GLY A 194 -3.03 8.19 -16.09
N ILE A 195 -3.47 7.31 -15.17
CA ILE A 195 -2.58 6.54 -14.29
C ILE A 195 -2.30 5.20 -14.96
N THR A 196 -1.02 4.94 -15.24
CA THR A 196 -0.56 3.70 -15.91
C THR A 196 0.43 2.90 -15.06
N ALA A 197 0.88 3.47 -13.94
CA ALA A 197 1.78 2.83 -13.02
C ALA A 197 1.63 3.42 -11.60
N PHE A 198 1.96 2.61 -10.60
CA PHE A 198 2.01 3.04 -9.21
C PHE A 198 3.17 4.01 -8.97
N ALA A 199 2.84 5.24 -8.59
CA ALA A 199 3.79 6.30 -8.27
C ALA A 199 3.62 6.76 -6.81
N PRO A 200 4.35 6.17 -5.85
CA PRO A 200 4.20 6.51 -4.44
C PRO A 200 4.70 7.93 -4.16
N HIS A 201 3.92 8.71 -3.40
CA HIS A 201 4.25 10.07 -3.03
C HIS A 201 3.62 10.47 -1.70
N LEU A 202 4.25 11.38 -0.95
CA LEU A 202 3.65 12.03 0.22
C LEU A 202 3.18 13.42 -0.19
N SER A 203 1.86 13.65 -0.20
CA SER A 203 1.30 14.96 -0.54
C SER A 203 1.57 15.99 0.55
N LEU A 204 2.06 17.16 0.15
CA LEU A 204 2.33 18.31 1.03
C LEU A 204 1.31 19.44 0.84
N GLY A 205 0.44 19.34 -0.16
CA GLY A 205 -0.64 20.30 -0.40
C GLY A 205 -0.77 20.73 -1.86
N GLN A 206 -1.89 21.39 -2.16
CA GLN A 206 -2.25 21.83 -3.50
C GLN A 206 -2.10 23.35 -3.64
N LEU A 207 -1.11 23.76 -4.43
CA LEU A 207 -0.81 25.15 -4.77
C LEU A 207 -1.71 25.64 -5.91
N ARG A 208 -2.02 26.93 -5.91
CA ARG A 208 -2.75 27.60 -7.00
C ARG A 208 -1.91 28.72 -7.60
N VAL A 209 -1.91 28.82 -8.92
CA VAL A 209 -1.25 29.92 -9.65
C VAL A 209 -2.20 31.11 -9.72
N GLY A 210 -1.77 32.27 -9.23
CA GLY A 210 -2.50 33.53 -9.31
C GLY A 210 -3.27 33.95 -8.05
N ALA A 211 -3.04 33.32 -6.90
CA ALA A 211 -3.52 33.82 -5.61
C ALA A 211 -2.35 34.49 -4.87
N ALA A 212 -2.21 35.80 -5.06
CA ALA A 212 -1.58 36.70 -4.09
C ALA A 212 -2.63 37.07 -3.04
#